data_AF-A0A7W4NLJ9-F1
#
_entry.id   AF-A0A7W4NLJ9-F1
#
_cell.length_a   1.000
_cell.length_b   1.000
_cell.length_c   1.000
_cell.angle_alpha   90.00
_cell.angle_beta   90.00
_cell.angle_gamma   90.00
#
_symmetry.space_group_name_H-M   'P 1'
#
loop_
_entity.id
_entity.type
_entity.pdbx_description
1 polymer ?
#
loop_
_entity_poly.entity_id
_entity_poly.type
_entity_poly.pdbx_seq_one_letter_code
_entity_poly.pdbx_strand_id
1 'polypeptide(L)' 'MAVAWLLHQPAVTAPVIGPRTTDQLRQCFRASDLKLDRHILEKLDLLSPEHKSAPEDYAW' A
#
# COMPACT_ATOMS: atom_id res chain seq x y z
N MET A 1 3.25 5.67 4.46
CA MET A 1 4.15 4.85 3.62
C MET A 1 3.41 3.74 2.88
N ALA A 2 2.55 2.94 3.52
CA ALA A 2 1.79 1.88 2.84
C ALA A 2 1.01 2.35 1.61
N VAL A 3 0.27 3.47 1.71
CA VAL A 3 -0.47 4.05 0.56
C VAL A 3 0.47 4.46 -0.58
N ALA A 4 1.63 5.05 -0.26
CA ALA A 4 2.63 5.46 -1.25
C ALA A 4 3.24 4.26 -1.97
N TRP A 5 3.53 3.19 -1.24
CA TRP A 5 4.02 1.94 -1.81
C TRP A 5 2.98 1.28 -2.70
N LEU A 6 1.72 1.22 -2.27
CA LEU A 6 0.64 0.61 -3.04
C LEU A 6 0.40 1.36 -4.36
N LEU A 7 0.51 2.69 -4.36
CA LEU A 7 0.44 3.53 -5.57
C LEU A 7 1.63 3.34 -6.53
N HIS A 8 2.74 2.75 -6.08
CA HIS A 8 3.87 2.42 -6.94
C HIS A 8 3.70 1.08 -7.67
N GLN A 9 2.81 0.21 -7.19
CA GLN A 9 2.63 -1.14 -7.75
C GLN A 9 1.95 -1.07 -9.13
N PRO A 10 2.53 -1.65 -10.20
CA PRO A 10 2.01 -1.53 -11.56
C PRO A 10 0.57 -2.04 -11.75
N ALA A 11 0.15 -3.02 -10.94
CA ALA A 11 -1.18 -3.62 -11.01
C ALA A 11 -2.26 -2.83 -10.24
N VAL A 12 -1.89 -1.76 -9.53
CA VAL A 12 -2.79 -0.99 -8.69
C VAL A 12 -3.17 0.31 -9.39
N THR A 13 -4.45 0.44 -9.72
CA THR A 13 -5.00 1.69 -10.28
C THR A 13 -5.21 2.76 -9.20
N ALA A 14 -5.84 2.39 -8.09
CA ALA A 14 -6.09 3.30 -6.97
C ALA A 14 -6.36 2.54 -5.66
N PRO A 15 -5.83 3.01 -4.51
CA PRO A 15 -6.13 2.44 -3.21
C PRO A 15 -7.50 2.91 -2.69
N VAL A 16 -8.31 1.97 -2.19
CA VAL A 16 -9.52 2.29 -1.42
C VAL A 16 -9.14 2.40 0.06
N ILE A 17 -9.42 3.53 0.68
CA ILE A 17 -9.08 3.80 2.09
C ILE A 17 -10.33 4.08 2.92
N GLY A 18 -10.35 3.60 4.17
CA GLY A 18 -11.44 3.84 5.13
C GLY A 18 -10.96 4.54 6.40
N PRO A 19 -10.51 5.81 6.32
CA PRO A 19 -10.03 6.55 7.50
C PRO A 19 -11.18 6.80 8.50
N ARG A 20 -10.89 6.61 9.79
CA ARG A 20 -11.84 6.88 10.89
C ARG A 20 -11.75 8.31 11.40
N THR A 21 -10.73 9.05 11.00
CA THR A 21 -10.57 10.47 11.37
C THR A 21 -10.14 11.29 10.16
N THR A 22 -10.45 12.59 10.19
CA THR A 22 -10.00 13.51 9.14
C THR A 22 -8.48 13.63 9.10
N ASP A 23 -7.80 13.41 10.22
CA ASP A 23 -6.35 13.41 10.25
C ASP A 23 -5.75 12.23 9.48
N GLN A 24 -6.30 11.02 9.65
CA GLN A 24 -5.92 9.85 8.85
C GLN A 24 -6.12 10.10 7.35
N LEU A 25 -7.25 10.70 6.97
CA LEU A 25 -7.50 11.09 5.58
C LEU A 25 -6.44 12.05 5.05
N ARG A 26 -6.08 13.09 5.81
CA ARG A 26 -5.02 14.04 5.43
C ARG A 26 -3.66 13.37 5.30
N GLN A 27 -3.33 12.42 6.17
CA GLN A 27 -2.09 11.65 6.06
C GLN A 27 -2.06 10.78 4.80
N CYS A 28 -3.19 10.20 4.39
CA CYS A 28 -3.29 9.46 3.13
C CYS A 28 -3.04 10.35 1.91
N PHE A 29 -3.54 11.60 1.90
CA PHE A 29 -3.24 12.54 0.83
C PHE A 29 -1.76 12.92 0.78
N ARG A 30 -1.10 13.17 1.93
CA ARG A 30 0.36 13.40 1.91
C ARG A 30 1.15 12.18 1.44
N ALA A 31 0.60 10.99 1.62
CA ALA A 31 1.23 9.76 1.16
C ALA A 31 1.19 9.61 -0.37
N SER A 32 0.26 10.22 -1.10
CA SER A 32 0.27 10.14 -2.57
C SER A 32 1.40 10.95 -3.23
N ASP A 33 1.94 11.95 -2.52
CA ASP A 33 3.04 12.79 -3.03
C ASP A 33 4.44 12.24 -2.66
N LEU A 34 4.49 11.20 -1.83
CA LEU A 34 5.75 10.60 -1.36
C LEU A 34 6.40 9.79 -2.49
N LYS A 35 7.59 10.19 -2.90
CA LYS A 35 8.46 9.40 -3.78
C LYS A 35 9.30 8.45 -2.93
N LEU A 36 9.19 7.15 -3.21
CA LEU A 36 9.98 6.12 -2.56
C LEU A 36 11.15 5.74 -3.47
N ASP A 37 12.35 5.71 -2.92
CA ASP A 37 13.53 5.22 -3.63
C ASP A 37 13.44 3.71 -3.86
N ARG A 38 14.09 3.23 -4.92
CA ARG A 38 14.11 1.81 -5.28
C ARG A 38 14.52 0.90 -4.12
N HIS A 39 15.54 1.28 -3.35
CA HIS A 39 15.99 0.50 -2.17
C HIS A 39 14.91 0.36 -1.09
N ILE A 40 14.06 1.39 -0.92
CA ILE A 40 12.96 1.35 0.04
C ILE A 40 11.85 0.45 -0.50
N LEU A 41 11.53 0.57 -1.78
CA LEU A 41 10.53 -0.26 -2.45
C LEU A 41 10.88 -1.75 -2.35
N GLU A 42 12.12 -2.12 -2.69
CA GLU A 42 12.59 -3.50 -2.59
C GLU A 42 12.45 -4.07 -1.16
N LYS A 43 12.76 -3.26 -0.14
CA LYS A 43 12.56 -3.67 1.25
C LYS A 43 11.09 -3.84 1.62
N LEU A 44 10.22 -2.97 1.12
CA LEU A 44 8.78 -3.05 1.37
C LEU A 44 8.17 -4.27 0.67
N ASP A 45 8.63 -4.60 -0.55
CA ASP A 45 8.21 -5.78 -1.28
C ASP A 45 8.58 -7.07 -0.50
N LEU A 46 9.77 -7.13 0.10
CA LEU A 46 10.20 -8.25 0.95
C LEU A 46 9.38 -8.40 2.24
N LEU A 47 8.82 -7.31 2.77
CA LEU A 47 7.99 -7.34 3.98
C LEU A 47 6.53 -7.69 3.67
N SER A 48 6.11 -7.53 2.42
CA SER A 48 4.74 -7.82 2.00
C SER A 48 4.53 -9.33 1.92
N PRO A 49 3.38 -9.85 2.38
CA PRO A 49 3.08 -11.27 2.27
C PRO A 49 3.02 -11.71 0.80
N GLU A 50 3.53 -12.91 0.51
CA GLU A 50 3.34 -13.56 -0.78
C GLU A 50 1.85 -13.90 -0.99
N HIS A 51 1.33 -13.61 -2.18
CA HIS A 51 -0.05 -13.92 -2.55
C HIS A 51 -0.20 -15.44 -2.70
N LYS A 52 -1.12 -16.05 -1.96
CA LYS A 52 -1.57 -17.42 -2.23
C LYS A 52 -2.77 -17.39 -3.18
N SER A 53 -3.12 -18.55 -3.72
CA SER A 53 -4.37 -18.69 -4.48
C SER A 53 -5.57 -18.52 -3.55
N ALA A 54 -6.57 -17.75 -3.99
CA ALA A 54 -7.88 -17.75 -3.37
C ALA A 54 -8.51 -19.16 -3.42
N PRO A 55 -9.26 -19.62 -2.40
CA PRO A 55 -9.71 -18.88 -1.22
C PRO A 55 -8.73 -18.90 -0.03
N GLU A 56 -7.61 -19.62 -0.12
CA GLU A 56 -6.67 -19.81 1.00
C GLU A 56 -5.99 -18.50 1.43
N ASP A 57 -5.85 -17.55 0.51
CA ASP A 57 -5.29 -16.21 0.77
C ASP A 57 -6.25 -15.29 1.55
N TYR A 58 -7.54 -15.58 1.55
CA TYR A 58 -8.58 -14.80 2.24
C TYR A 58 -9.25 -15.57 3.38
N ALA A 59 -8.82 -16.81 3.64
CA ALA A 59 -9.34 -17.67 4.68
C ALA A 59 -8.71 -17.29 6.04
N TRP A 60 -9.16 -16.17 6.59
CA TRP A 60 -8.87 -15.73 7.95
C TRP A 60 -10.15 -15.73 8.79
#